data_AF-A0AAP0AT06-F1
#
_entry.id   AF-A0AAP0AT06-F1
#
_cell.length_a   1.000
_cell.length_b   1.000
_cell.length_c   1.000
_cell.angle_alpha   90.00
_cell.angle_beta   90.00
_cell.angle_gamma   90.00
#
_symmetry.space_group_name_H-M   'P 1'
#
loop_
_entity.id
_entity.type
_entity.pdbx_description
1 polymer ?
#
loop_
_entity_poly.entity_id
_entity_poly.type
_entity_poly.pdbx_seq_one_letter_code
_entity_poly.pdbx_strand_id
1 'polypeptide(L)' 'MQRRQTSPQWQTSPCGRGKLAMYFTSSRVVRKTIEDCSKARIIVQGYRFLTNDRDVSIQKGFKDELQGLSAKD' A
#
# COMPACT_ATOMS: atom_id res chain seq x y z
N MET A 1 -18.18 32.07 -4.04
CA MET A 1 -18.36 30.60 -4.09
C MET A 1 -17.01 29.93 -4.38
N GLN A 2 -16.22 29.59 -3.35
CA GLN A 2 -14.98 28.82 -3.57
C GLN A 2 -15.33 27.35 -3.83
N ARG A 3 -14.93 26.81 -4.98
CA ARG A 3 -14.91 25.35 -5.19
C ARG A 3 -13.98 24.76 -4.14
N ARG A 4 -14.52 23.95 -3.21
CA ARG A 4 -13.69 23.05 -2.40
C ARG A 4 -13.00 22.12 -3.38
N GLN A 5 -11.71 22.35 -3.65
CA GLN A 5 -10.87 21.35 -4.29
C GLN A 5 -10.66 20.25 -3.25
N THR A 6 -11.58 19.30 -3.18
CA THR A 6 -11.32 18.03 -2.49
C THR A 6 -10.41 17.23 -3.41
N SER A 7 -9.11 17.49 -3.32
CA SER A 7 -8.10 16.62 -3.92
C SER A 7 -8.39 15.19 -3.47
N PRO A 8 -8.47 14.22 -4.38
CA PRO A 8 -8.68 12.85 -3.99
C PRO A 8 -7.59 12.41 -3.01
N GLN A 9 -7.97 11.68 -1.95
CA GLN A 9 -7.06 11.25 -0.87
C GLN A 9 -5.80 10.52 -1.35
N TRP A 10 -5.77 10.00 -2.58
CA TRP A 10 -4.59 9.39 -3.18
C TRP A 10 -3.47 10.41 -3.52
N GLN A 11 -3.75 11.72 -3.52
CA GLN A 11 -2.72 12.76 -3.67
C GLN A 11 -1.87 12.96 -2.40
N THR A 12 -2.39 12.61 -1.22
CA THR A 12 -1.61 12.51 0.03
C THR A 12 -1.10 11.08 0.19
N SER A 13 -0.39 10.58 -0.83
CA SER A 13 0.30 9.31 -0.69
C SER A 13 1.44 9.49 0.32
N PRO A 14 1.58 8.63 1.35
CA PRO A 14 2.63 8.76 2.38
C PRO A 14 4.07 8.65 1.83
N CYS A 15 4.22 8.45 0.52
CA CYS A 15 5.48 8.29 -0.19
C CYS A 15 5.79 9.50 -1.13
N GLY A 16 4.90 10.49 -1.20
CA GLY A 16 4.98 11.61 -2.14
C GLY A 16 4.25 11.37 -3.46
N ARG A 17 4.19 12.40 -4.32
CA ARG A 17 3.46 12.34 -5.60
C ARG A 17 4.09 11.32 -6.55
N GLY A 18 3.24 10.49 -7.16
CA GLY A 18 3.64 9.51 -8.18
C GLY A 18 4.24 8.22 -7.64
N LYS A 19 4.18 7.97 -6.33
CA LYS A 19 4.62 6.71 -5.72
C LYS A 19 3.47 5.93 -5.13
N LEU A 20 3.43 4.62 -5.38
CA LEU A 20 2.43 3.71 -4.84
C LEU A 20 2.93 3.08 -3.54
N ALA A 21 2.20 3.22 -2.44
CA ALA A 21 2.48 2.47 -1.22
C ALA A 21 1.89 1.06 -1.36
N MET A 22 2.75 0.03 -1.38
CA MET A 22 2.31 -1.37 -1.49
C MET A 22 2.50 -2.08 -0.15
N TYR A 23 1.39 -2.36 0.54
CA TYR A 23 1.41 -3.14 1.77
C TYR A 23 1.35 -4.63 1.43
N PHE A 24 2.31 -5.39 1.92
CA PHE A 24 2.36 -6.84 1.75
C PHE A 24 2.84 -7.49 3.05
N THR A 25 2.71 -8.81 3.14
CA THR A 25 3.28 -9.59 4.23
C THR A 25 4.25 -10.61 3.64
N SER A 26 5.48 -10.65 4.15
CA SER A 26 6.43 -11.73 3.81
C SER A 26 6.25 -12.97 4.70
N SER A 27 5.21 -13.02 5.52
CA SER A 27 4.95 -14.17 6.39
C SER A 27 4.85 -15.46 5.57
N ARG A 28 5.81 -16.36 5.81
CA ARG A 28 5.92 -17.63 5.08
C ARG A 28 5.04 -18.75 5.66
N VAL A 29 4.12 -18.42 6.55
CA VAL A 29 3.29 -19.40 7.26
C VAL A 29 2.18 -19.95 6.35
N VAL A 30 1.61 -19.13 5.48
CA VAL A 30 0.49 -19.51 4.60
C VAL A 30 0.94 -19.41 3.14
N ARG A 31 1.17 -20.56 2.48
CA ARG A 31 1.65 -20.62 1.09
C ARG A 31 0.82 -19.77 0.13
N LYS A 32 -0.51 -19.84 0.25
CA LYS A 32 -1.43 -19.04 -0.57
C LYS A 32 -1.15 -17.54 -0.46
N THR A 33 -0.93 -17.04 0.75
CA THR A 33 -0.61 -15.63 1.00
C THR A 33 0.72 -15.21 0.37
N ILE A 34 1.73 -16.09 0.40
CA ILE A 34 3.04 -15.83 -0.23
C ILE A 34 2.87 -15.68 -1.74
N GLU A 35 2.16 -16.61 -2.38
CA GLU A 35 1.92 -16.59 -3.83
C GLU A 35 1.11 -15.37 -4.25
N ASP A 36 0.05 -15.05 -3.52
CA ASP A 36 -0.83 -13.92 -3.84
C ASP A 36 -0.08 -12.58 -3.70
N CYS A 37 0.71 -12.41 -2.63
CA CYS A 37 1.55 -11.22 -2.46
C CYS A 37 2.61 -11.10 -3.57
N SER A 38 3.23 -12.23 -3.96
CA SER A 38 4.22 -12.26 -5.04
C SER A 38 3.60 -11.89 -6.40
N LYS A 39 2.44 -12.45 -6.73
CA LYS A 39 1.69 -12.12 -7.96
C LYS A 39 1.32 -10.65 -8.02
N ALA A 40 0.79 -10.10 -6.92
CA ALA A 40 0.44 -8.68 -6.84
C ALA A 40 1.67 -7.78 -7.08
N ARG A 41 2.80 -8.11 -6.45
CA ARG A 41 4.08 -7.40 -6.64
C ARG A 41 4.54 -7.40 -8.10
N ILE A 42 4.51 -8.56 -8.74
CA ILE A 42 4.93 -8.70 -10.15
C ILE A 42 4.04 -7.86 -11.07
N ILE A 43 2.73 -7.88 -10.86
CA ILE A 43 1.78 -7.08 -11.65
C ILE A 43 2.10 -5.60 -11.52
N VAL A 44 2.27 -5.09 -10.29
CA VAL A 44 2.57 -3.68 -10.03
C VAL A 44 3.92 -3.27 -10.64
N GLN A 45 4.95 -4.12 -10.50
CA GLN A 45 6.26 -3.88 -11.12
C GLN A 45 6.20 -3.88 -12.64
N GLY A 46 5.32 -4.70 -13.25
CA GLY A 46 5.09 -4.73 -14.69
C GLY A 46 4.62 -3.39 -15.26
N TYR A 47 3.89 -2.60 -14.48
CA TYR A 47 3.45 -1.25 -14.86
C TYR A 47 4.51 -0.16 -14.65
N ARG A 48 5.73 -0.52 -14.21
CA ARG A 48 6.83 0.41 -13.91
C ARG A 48 6.48 1.51 -12.90
N PHE A 49 5.53 1.24 -11.99
CA PHE A 49 5.24 2.15 -10.90
C PHE A 49 6.40 2.19 -9.90
N LEU A 50 6.67 3.37 -9.38
CA LEU A 50 7.62 3.57 -8.30
C LEU A 50 6.93 3.16 -6.98
N THR A 51 7.20 1.95 -6.51
CA THR A 51 6.56 1.42 -5.30
C THR A 51 7.39 1.72 -4.05
N ASN A 52 6.70 2.00 -2.95
CA ASN A 52 7.26 1.92 -1.62
C ASN A 52 6.68 0.67 -0.95
N ASP A 53 7.49 -0.38 -0.91
CA ASP A 53 7.11 -1.68 -0.39
C ASP A 53 7.10 -1.65 1.14
N ARG A 54 5.95 -1.99 1.74
CA ARG A 54 5.73 -1.95 3.20
C ARG A 54 5.36 -3.33 3.71
N ASP A 55 6.29 -3.97 4.41
CA ASP A 55 6.07 -5.28 4.99
C ASP A 55 5.44 -5.18 6.39
N VAL A 56 4.15 -5.52 6.47
CA VAL A 56 3.38 -5.46 7.73
C VAL A 56 3.79 -6.53 8.74
N SER A 57 4.53 -7.56 8.33
CA SER A 57 5.05 -8.59 9.23
C SER A 57 6.34 -8.16 9.94
N ILE A 58 7.10 -7.23 9.35
CA ILE A 58 8.41 -6.79 9.88
C ILE A 58 8.25 -5.57 10.77
N GLN A 59 7.46 -4.57 10.35
CA GLN A 59 7.28 -3.34 11.13
C GLN A 59 5.86 -3.19 11.62
N LYS A 60 5.72 -3.13 12.95
CA LYS A 60 4.44 -2.88 13.61
C LYS A 60 3.81 -1.54 13.17
N GLY A 61 4.63 -0.52 12.90
CA GLY A 61 4.16 0.78 12.42
C GLY A 61 3.39 0.73 11.09
N PHE A 62 3.76 -0.16 10.17
CA PHE A 62 3.00 -0.33 8.91
C PHE A 62 1.66 -1.02 9.12
N LYS A 63 1.56 -1.88 10.13
CA LYS A 63 0.29 -2.51 10.49
C LYS A 63 -0.67 -1.47 11.08
N ASP A 64 -0.18 -0.62 11.98
CA ASP A 64 -0.97 0.46 12.60
C ASP A 64 -1.41 1.49 11.54
N GLU A 65 -0.52 1.86 10.61
CA GLU A 65 -0.84 2.73 9.48
C GLU A 65 -1.89 2.10 8.55
N LEU A 66 -1.71 0.83 8.16
CA LEU A 66 -2.66 0.10 7.32
C LEU A 66 -4.04 -0.02 8.00
N GLN A 67 -4.07 -0.22 9.32
CA GLN A 67 -5.30 -0.25 10.10
C GLN A 67 -6.00 1.12 10.11
N GLY A 68 -5.23 2.22 10.25
CA GLY A 68 -5.79 3.57 10.16
C GLY A 68 -6.35 3.93 8.78
N LEU A 69 -5.78 3.37 7.70
CA LEU A 69 -6.27 3.55 6.33
C LEU A 69 -7.45 2.64 5.98
N SER A 70 -7.55 1.47 6.62
CA SER A 70 -8.63 0.49 6.39
C SER A 70 -9.80 0.62 7.35
N ALA A 71 -9.67 1.45 8.39
CA ALA A 71 -10.75 1.90 9.24
C ALA A 71 -11.75 2.69 8.39
N LYS A 72 -12.68 1.92 7.83
CA LYS A 72 -13.84 2.36 7.08
C LYS A 72 -14.89 2.80 8.11
N ASP A 73 -15.40 4.02 7.94
CA ASP A 73 -16.75 4.36 8.41
C ASP A 73 -17.78 3.36 7.84
#